data_AF-A0A4Q5Q0H5-F1
#
_entry.id   AF-A0A4Q5Q0H5-F1
#
_cell.length_a   1.000
_cell.length_b   1.000
_cell.length_c   1.000
_cell.angle_alpha   90.00
_cell.angle_beta   90.00
_cell.angle_gamma   90.00
#
_symmetry.space_group_name_H-M   'P 1'
#
loop_
_entity.id
_entity.type
_entity.pdbx_description
1 polymer ?
#
loop_
_entity_poly.entity_id
_entity_poly.type
_entity_poly.pdbx_seq_one_letter_code
_entity_poly.pdbx_strand_id
1 'polypeptide(L)'
;MEIHATLPPKGRDLRLDLFRGIANWAIFLDHIPDNVVNWVTTRNYGFSDAADLFVFISGYTASFVYAKMMIERGFVVGATRLTKRVWQLYVAHVILFVIYIAAIGWVAQRYNDPDIINEFNVAGLVDNPIQTLTNGLLLKFKPLNLDVLPLYIVLMGFFPPVLWMMLRRPDMTMLASLALYFAARQFGWNLP
;
A
#
# COMPACT_ATOMS: atom_id res chain seq x y z
N MET A 1 28.37 -0.53 -16.81
CA MET A 1 27.74 -1.38 -15.77
C MET A 1 26.76 -2.26 -16.50
N GLU A 2 27.01 -3.58 -16.55
CA GLU A 2 26.13 -4.52 -17.22
C GLU A 2 24.82 -4.67 -16.41
N ILE A 3 23.69 -4.67 -17.10
CA ILE A 3 22.37 -4.83 -16.47
C ILE A 3 22.04 -6.32 -16.51
N HIS A 4 22.12 -6.98 -15.37
CA HIS A 4 21.74 -8.39 -15.23
C HIS A 4 20.24 -8.50 -14.95
N ALA A 5 19.40 -8.37 -15.98
CA ALA A 5 17.95 -8.50 -15.85
C ALA A 5 17.35 -9.41 -16.93
N THR A 6 16.72 -10.50 -16.52
CA THR A 6 15.89 -11.35 -17.38
C THR A 6 14.45 -10.84 -17.35
N LEU A 7 14.03 -10.15 -18.41
CA LEU A 7 12.67 -9.63 -18.51
C LEU A 7 11.75 -10.67 -19.18
N PRO A 8 10.48 -10.81 -18.72
CA PRO A 8 9.52 -11.68 -19.36
C PRO A 8 9.22 -11.24 -20.80
N PRO A 9 8.80 -12.18 -21.68
CA PRO A 9 8.44 -11.88 -23.05
C PRO A 9 7.33 -10.83 -23.14
N LYS A 10 7.29 -10.06 -24.25
CA LYS A 10 6.32 -8.97 -24.45
C LYS A 10 4.87 -9.46 -24.21
N GLY A 11 4.15 -8.81 -23.29
CA GLY A 11 2.73 -9.06 -23.05
C GLY A 11 2.34 -8.77 -21.60
N ARG A 12 1.02 -8.68 -21.33
CA ARG A 12 0.48 -8.59 -19.98
C ARG A 12 0.33 -10.00 -19.41
N ASP A 13 0.94 -10.28 -18.27
CA ASP A 13 0.78 -11.58 -17.60
C ASP A 13 -0.55 -11.64 -16.84
N LEU A 14 -1.51 -12.36 -17.40
CA LEU A 14 -2.86 -12.53 -16.83
C LEU A 14 -2.85 -13.29 -15.50
N ARG A 15 -1.82 -14.10 -15.22
CA ARG A 15 -1.71 -14.86 -13.97
C ARG A 15 -1.49 -13.91 -12.80
N LEU A 16 -0.60 -12.93 -12.98
CA LEU A 16 -0.34 -11.90 -11.98
C LEU A 16 -1.59 -11.05 -11.74
N ASP A 17 -2.33 -10.72 -12.81
CA ASP A 17 -3.59 -9.97 -12.68
C ASP A 17 -4.66 -10.76 -11.91
N LEU A 18 -4.77 -12.08 -12.16
CA LEU A 18 -5.68 -12.96 -11.41
C LEU A 18 -5.35 -12.98 -9.92
N PHE A 19 -4.09 -13.24 -9.56
CA PHE A 19 -3.70 -13.29 -8.14
C PHE A 19 -3.81 -11.93 -7.44
N ARG A 20 -3.55 -10.83 -8.14
CA ARG A 20 -3.82 -9.47 -7.62
C ARG A 20 -5.31 -9.27 -7.36
N GLY A 21 -6.17 -9.75 -8.25
CA GLY A 21 -7.62 -9.71 -8.07
C GLY A 21 -8.09 -10.53 -6.87
N ILE A 22 -7.57 -11.75 -6.71
CA ILE A 22 -7.86 -12.62 -5.56
C ILE A 22 -7.40 -11.95 -4.25
N ALA A 23 -6.19 -11.37 -4.22
CA ALA A 23 -5.70 -10.66 -3.05
C ALA A 23 -6.59 -9.46 -2.69
N ASN A 24 -7.10 -8.72 -3.68
CA ASN A 24 -8.03 -7.62 -3.46
C ASN A 24 -9.39 -8.09 -2.91
N TRP A 25 -9.87 -9.25 -3.36
CA TRP A 25 -11.06 -9.89 -2.79
C TRP A 25 -10.85 -10.34 -1.35
N ALA A 26 -9.70 -10.94 -1.05
CA ALA A 26 -9.33 -11.33 0.30
C ALA A 26 -9.27 -10.11 1.25
N ILE A 27 -8.58 -9.04 0.86
CA ILE A 27 -8.57 -7.76 1.61
C ILE A 27 -9.99 -7.27 1.88
N PHE A 28 -10.88 -7.30 0.89
CA PHE A 28 -12.26 -6.86 1.08
C PHE A 28 -13.00 -7.72 2.10
N LEU A 29 -12.89 -9.05 1.99
CA LEU A 29 -13.54 -10.00 2.91
C LEU A 29 -13.01 -9.88 4.34
N ASP A 30 -11.70 -9.62 4.50
CA ASP A 30 -11.05 -9.44 5.80
C ASP A 30 -11.54 -8.22 6.59
N HIS A 31 -12.09 -7.23 5.90
CA HIS A 31 -12.58 -5.99 6.51
C HIS A 31 -14.10 -5.95 6.66
N ILE A 32 -14.82 -7.05 6.38
CA ILE A 32 -16.24 -7.20 6.71
C ILE A 32 -16.35 -7.83 8.12
N PRO A 33 -16.84 -7.09 9.14
CA PRO A 33 -17.04 -7.63 10.47
C PRO A 33 -18.12 -8.74 10.46
N ASP A 34 -17.99 -9.71 11.38
CA ASP A 34 -18.93 -10.82 11.61
C ASP A 34 -19.20 -11.76 10.41
N ASN A 35 -18.25 -11.85 9.47
CA ASN A 35 -18.35 -12.78 8.35
C ASN A 35 -17.65 -14.12 8.65
N VAL A 36 -18.36 -15.24 8.48
CA VAL A 36 -17.82 -16.61 8.59
C VAL A 36 -16.65 -16.83 7.63
N VAL A 37 -16.58 -16.07 6.53
CA VAL A 37 -15.49 -16.13 5.53
C VAL A 37 -14.20 -15.48 6.03
N ASN A 38 -14.23 -14.61 7.04
CA ASN A 38 -13.02 -14.05 7.67
C ASN A 38 -12.14 -15.16 8.29
N TRP A 39 -12.75 -16.27 8.71
CA TRP A 39 -12.04 -17.47 9.20
C TRP A 39 -11.36 -18.29 8.11
N VAL A 40 -11.46 -17.92 6.83
CA VAL A 40 -10.78 -18.60 5.72
C VAL A 40 -9.59 -17.78 5.23
N THR A 41 -9.52 -16.50 5.56
CA THR A 41 -8.46 -15.61 5.11
C THR A 41 -7.20 -15.73 5.95
N THR A 42 -6.06 -15.50 5.28
CA THR A 42 -4.71 -15.63 5.84
C THR A 42 -4.46 -14.75 7.06
N ARG A 43 -5.25 -13.67 7.25
CA ARG A 43 -5.24 -12.80 8.42
C ARG A 43 -5.31 -13.55 9.75
N ASN A 44 -6.07 -14.65 9.81
CA ASN A 44 -6.33 -15.39 11.05
C ASN A 44 -5.41 -16.60 11.27
N TYR A 45 -4.58 -16.97 10.28
CA TYR A 45 -3.78 -18.21 10.32
C TYR A 45 -2.32 -18.04 9.91
N GLY A 46 -1.91 -16.85 9.44
CA GLY A 46 -0.62 -16.63 8.79
C GLY A 46 0.28 -15.60 9.48
N PHE A 47 1.58 -15.71 9.21
CA PHE A 47 2.59 -14.69 9.52
C PHE A 47 2.49 -13.46 8.58
N SER A 48 1.66 -13.56 7.54
CA SER A 48 1.48 -12.60 6.46
C SER A 48 0.02 -12.58 6.01
N ASP A 49 -0.50 -11.41 5.68
CA ASP A 49 -1.92 -11.19 5.34
C ASP A 49 -2.14 -10.95 3.83
N ALA A 50 -3.40 -10.88 3.39
CA ALA A 50 -3.80 -10.60 2.01
C ALA A 50 -3.24 -9.27 1.48
N ALA A 51 -3.08 -8.28 2.37
CA ALA A 51 -2.42 -7.01 2.05
C ALA A 51 -0.95 -7.20 1.64
N ASP A 52 -0.20 -8.04 2.33
CA ASP A 52 1.20 -8.32 2.01
C ASP A 52 1.34 -9.01 0.65
N LEU A 53 0.45 -9.99 0.39
CA LEU A 53 0.40 -10.68 -0.90
C LEU A 53 0.09 -9.71 -2.04
N PHE A 54 -0.88 -8.81 -1.83
CA PHE A 54 -1.22 -7.77 -2.81
C PHE A 54 -0.03 -6.85 -3.11
N VAL A 55 0.67 -6.39 -2.06
CA VAL A 55 1.85 -5.52 -2.17
C VAL A 55 2.98 -6.25 -2.89
N PHE A 56 3.26 -7.51 -2.53
CA PHE A 56 4.31 -8.32 -3.14
C PHE A 56 4.08 -8.51 -4.65
N ILE A 57 2.89 -8.98 -5.05
CA ILE A 57 2.61 -9.21 -6.47
C ILE A 57 2.58 -7.89 -7.24
N SER A 58 2.03 -6.83 -6.66
CA SER A 58 2.02 -5.51 -7.30
C SER A 58 3.44 -4.95 -7.50
N GLY A 59 4.33 -5.12 -6.52
CA GLY A 59 5.74 -4.77 -6.64
C GLY A 59 6.46 -5.59 -7.70
N TYR A 60 6.19 -6.90 -7.77
CA TYR A 60 6.72 -7.79 -8.79
C TYR A 60 6.26 -7.39 -10.21
N THR A 61 4.97 -7.13 -10.41
CA THR A 61 4.43 -6.64 -11.69
C THR A 61 5.00 -5.27 -12.06
N ALA A 62 5.10 -4.35 -11.09
CA ALA A 62 5.69 -3.04 -11.30
C ALA A 62 7.17 -3.15 -11.72
N SER A 63 7.92 -4.08 -11.13
CA SER A 63 9.33 -4.29 -11.46
C SER A 63 9.52 -4.56 -12.94
N PHE A 64 8.73 -5.44 -13.57
CA PHE A 64 8.87 -5.73 -15.00
C PHE A 64 8.50 -4.56 -15.90
N VAL A 65 7.38 -3.90 -15.59
CA VAL A 65 6.85 -2.80 -16.40
C VAL A 65 7.81 -1.61 -16.37
N TYR A 66 8.29 -1.23 -15.19
CA TYR A 66 9.13 -0.06 -15.01
C TYR A 66 10.62 -0.37 -15.24
N ALA A 67 11.10 -1.60 -15.01
CA ALA A 67 12.48 -1.97 -15.32
C ALA A 67 12.74 -1.83 -16.81
N LYS A 68 11.87 -2.40 -17.64
CA LYS A 68 11.96 -2.27 -19.10
C LYS A 68 12.01 -0.81 -19.53
N MET A 69 11.16 0.02 -18.95
CA MET A 69 11.11 1.45 -19.24
C MET A 69 12.38 2.20 -18.80
N MET A 70 12.92 1.88 -17.62
CA MET A 70 14.16 2.46 -17.11
C MET A 70 15.38 2.03 -17.93
N ILE A 71 15.40 0.79 -18.44
CA ILE A 71 16.46 0.28 -19.32
C ILE A 71 16.39 0.97 -20.69
N GLU A 72 15.20 1.02 -21.31
CA GLU A 72 15.03 1.54 -22.69
C GLU A 72 15.07 3.06 -22.76
N ARG A 73 14.55 3.77 -21.75
CA ARG A 73 14.33 5.23 -21.80
C ARG A 73 15.04 6.00 -20.69
N GLY A 74 15.82 5.31 -19.86
CA GLY A 74 16.57 5.89 -18.75
C GLY A 74 15.76 6.05 -17.46
N PHE A 75 16.49 6.26 -16.36
CA PHE A 75 15.94 6.36 -15.01
C PHE A 75 14.89 7.46 -14.87
N VAL A 76 15.15 8.66 -15.39
CA VAL A 76 14.26 9.83 -15.24
C VAL A 76 12.88 9.54 -15.82
N VAL A 77 12.80 8.91 -16.99
CA VAL A 77 11.51 8.58 -17.62
C VAL A 77 10.73 7.56 -16.80
N GLY A 78 11.41 6.49 -16.32
CA GLY A 78 10.77 5.48 -15.47
C GLY A 78 10.31 6.05 -14.13
N ALA A 79 11.16 6.86 -13.49
CA ALA A 79 10.87 7.51 -12.21
C ALA A 79 9.67 8.46 -12.33
N THR A 80 9.62 9.33 -13.33
CA THR A 80 8.50 10.27 -13.53
C THR A 80 7.16 9.54 -13.71
N ARG A 81 7.11 8.41 -14.42
CA ARG A 81 5.87 7.64 -14.57
C ARG A 81 5.43 6.96 -13.26
N LEU A 82 6.38 6.47 -12.47
CA LEU A 82 6.11 5.96 -11.12
C LEU A 82 5.59 7.08 -10.22
N THR A 83 6.27 8.22 -10.16
CA THR A 83 5.85 9.38 -9.36
C THR A 83 4.46 9.87 -9.76
N LYS A 84 4.13 9.90 -11.06
CA LYS A 84 2.78 10.22 -11.52
C LYS A 84 1.75 9.23 -10.97
N ARG A 85 2.07 7.94 -10.92
CA ARG A 85 1.18 6.91 -10.36
C ARG A 85 1.01 7.07 -8.86
N VAL A 86 2.11 7.31 -8.13
CA VAL A 86 2.09 7.62 -6.68
C VAL A 86 1.20 8.82 -6.42
N TRP A 87 1.33 9.89 -7.22
CA TRP A 87 0.50 11.08 -7.11
C TRP A 87 -1.00 10.79 -7.32
N GLN A 88 -1.35 10.01 -8.35
CA GLN A 88 -2.74 9.61 -8.58
C GLN A 88 -3.32 8.83 -7.40
N LEU A 89 -2.53 7.91 -6.82
CA LEU A 89 -2.95 7.12 -5.66
C LEU A 89 -3.11 8.00 -4.43
N TYR A 90 -2.19 8.95 -4.22
CA TYR A 90 -2.27 9.92 -3.14
C TYR A 90 -3.52 10.80 -3.25
N VAL A 91 -3.80 11.37 -4.42
CA VAL A 91 -5.02 12.16 -4.65
C VAL A 91 -6.28 11.32 -4.43
N ALA A 92 -6.30 10.09 -4.95
CA ALA A 92 -7.41 9.18 -4.73
C ALA A 92 -7.60 8.85 -3.24
N HIS A 93 -6.50 8.63 -2.50
CA HIS A 93 -6.53 8.40 -1.06
C HIS A 93 -7.08 9.61 -0.31
N VAL A 94 -6.63 10.83 -0.62
CA VAL A 94 -7.13 12.06 0.02
C VAL A 94 -8.64 12.24 -0.22
N ILE A 95 -9.10 12.04 -1.46
CA ILE A 95 -10.53 12.12 -1.78
C ILE A 95 -11.33 11.06 -1.02
N LEU A 96 -10.85 9.80 -1.03
CA LEU A 96 -11.50 8.70 -0.33
C LEU A 96 -11.56 8.96 1.18
N PHE A 97 -10.46 9.44 1.77
CA PHE A 97 -10.36 9.78 3.19
C PHE A 97 -11.38 10.85 3.58
N VAL A 98 -11.51 11.92 2.80
CA VAL A 98 -12.51 12.97 3.04
C VAL A 98 -13.94 12.42 2.94
N ILE A 99 -14.24 11.62 1.91
CA ILE A 99 -15.56 10.98 1.75
C ILE A 99 -15.86 10.06 2.93
N TYR A 100 -14.87 9.26 3.36
CA TYR A 100 -15.00 8.31 4.44
C TYR A 100 -15.33 8.99 5.78
N ILE A 101 -14.59 10.04 6.12
CA ILE A 101 -14.85 10.86 7.30
C ILE A 101 -16.24 11.50 7.25
N ALA A 102 -16.60 12.09 6.10
CA ALA A 102 -17.90 12.73 5.95
C ALA A 102 -19.06 11.74 6.07
N ALA A 103 -18.91 10.53 5.50
CA ALA A 103 -19.92 9.48 5.59
C ALA A 103 -20.11 9.00 7.04
N ILE A 104 -19.01 8.72 7.76
CA ILE A 104 -19.08 8.30 9.18
C ILE A 104 -19.70 9.39 10.03
N GLY A 105 -19.25 10.64 9.88
CA GLY A 105 -19.82 11.77 10.62
C GLY A 105 -21.31 11.96 10.36
N TRP A 106 -21.75 11.78 9.11
CA TRP A 106 -23.16 11.84 8.76
C TRP A 106 -23.98 10.71 9.38
N VAL A 107 -23.49 9.46 9.35
CA VAL A 107 -24.17 8.32 9.97
C VAL A 107 -24.29 8.49 11.48
N ALA A 108 -23.19 8.85 12.16
CA ALA A 108 -23.18 9.07 13.61
C ALA A 108 -24.22 10.13 14.02
N GLN A 109 -24.30 11.25 13.29
CA GLN A 109 -25.31 12.29 13.54
C GLN A 109 -26.73 11.81 13.24
N ARG A 110 -26.92 11.06 12.14
CA ARG A 110 -28.26 10.63 11.68
C ARG A 110 -28.92 9.63 12.63
N TYR A 111 -28.12 8.75 13.25
CA TYR A 111 -28.57 7.69 14.15
C TYR A 111 -28.33 8.03 15.63
N ASN A 112 -27.74 9.19 15.92
CA ASN A 112 -27.44 9.68 17.27
C ASN A 112 -26.60 8.68 18.09
N ASP A 113 -25.69 7.99 17.39
CA ASP A 113 -24.80 6.98 17.93
C ASP A 113 -23.35 7.47 17.79
N PRO A 114 -22.83 8.16 18.83
CA PRO A 114 -21.47 8.68 18.81
C PRO A 114 -20.40 7.59 18.96
N ASP A 115 -20.77 6.37 19.37
CA ASP A 115 -19.79 5.28 19.53
C ASP A 115 -19.25 4.79 18.18
N ILE A 116 -20.01 4.96 17.11
CA ILE A 116 -19.58 4.74 15.71
C ILE A 116 -18.30 5.55 15.40
N ILE A 117 -18.15 6.75 15.96
CA ILE A 117 -16.98 7.60 15.72
C ILE A 117 -15.72 6.99 16.36
N ASN A 118 -15.87 6.36 17.53
CA ASN A 118 -14.78 5.66 18.21
C ASN A 118 -14.44 4.34 17.51
N GLU A 119 -15.45 3.58 17.10
CA GLU A 119 -15.31 2.27 16.47
C GLU A 119 -14.53 2.32 15.16
N PHE A 120 -14.76 3.33 14.33
CA PHE A 120 -14.02 3.52 13.07
C PHE A 120 -12.70 4.29 13.21
N ASN A 121 -12.25 4.53 14.45
CA ASN A 121 -11.06 5.32 14.76
C ASN A 121 -11.11 6.72 14.15
N VAL A 122 -12.27 7.39 14.20
CA VAL A 122 -12.48 8.78 13.72
C VAL A 122 -12.68 9.74 14.91
N ALA A 123 -12.54 9.26 16.15
CA ALA A 123 -12.68 10.03 17.39
C ALA A 123 -11.83 11.32 17.41
N GLY A 124 -10.60 11.24 16.89
CA GLY A 124 -9.73 12.40 16.77
C GLY A 124 -10.31 13.55 15.92
N LEU A 125 -11.31 13.30 15.07
CA LEU A 125 -11.99 14.33 14.31
C LEU A 125 -12.93 15.18 15.17
N VAL A 126 -13.48 14.60 16.24
CA VAL A 126 -14.35 15.30 17.20
C VAL A 126 -13.50 16.10 18.18
N ASP A 127 -12.41 15.50 18.68
CA ASP A 127 -11.55 16.16 19.66
C ASP A 127 -10.62 17.22 19.05
N ASN A 128 -9.97 16.89 17.93
CA ASN A 128 -8.96 17.74 17.29
C ASN A 128 -9.01 17.63 15.74
N PRO A 129 -10.06 18.18 15.08
CA PRO A 129 -10.31 18.00 13.66
C PRO A 129 -9.14 18.42 12.76
N ILE A 130 -8.50 19.55 13.06
CA ILE A 130 -7.36 20.06 12.27
C ILE A 130 -6.16 19.11 12.36
N GLN A 131 -5.86 18.60 13.54
CA GLN A 131 -4.72 17.71 13.76
C GLN A 131 -4.95 16.35 13.11
N THR A 132 -6.18 15.82 13.20
CA THR A 132 -6.57 14.54 12.58
C THR A 132 -6.58 14.63 11.07
N LEU A 133 -7.10 15.72 10.49
CA LEU A 133 -7.01 15.98 9.05
C LEU A 133 -5.55 16.09 8.60
N THR A 134 -4.72 16.81 9.35
CA THR A 134 -3.28 16.96 9.04
C THR A 134 -2.56 15.62 9.09
N ASN A 135 -2.81 14.80 10.11
CA ASN A 135 -2.20 13.48 10.22
C ASN A 135 -2.70 12.53 9.13
N GLY A 136 -3.96 12.62 8.71
CA GLY A 136 -4.50 11.86 7.58
C GLY A 136 -3.85 12.26 6.25
N LEU A 137 -3.74 13.56 5.97
CA LEU A 137 -3.04 14.06 4.79
C LEU A 137 -1.55 13.68 4.76
N LEU A 138 -0.91 13.64 5.93
CA LEU A 138 0.48 13.19 6.07
C LEU A 138 0.66 11.67 6.09
N LEU A 139 -0.41 10.89 5.84
CA LEU A 139 -0.39 9.42 5.87
C LEU A 139 -0.01 8.83 7.24
N LYS A 140 -0.07 9.64 8.31
CA LYS A 140 0.24 9.22 9.69
C LYS A 140 -0.98 8.70 10.43
N PHE A 141 -2.18 9.13 10.02
CA PHE A 141 -3.43 8.67 10.58
C PHE A 141 -4.02 7.58 9.69
N LYS A 142 -4.31 6.42 10.29
CA LYS A 142 -4.89 5.26 9.61
C LYS A 142 -6.29 5.04 10.18
N PRO A 143 -7.35 5.57 9.54
CA PRO A 143 -8.71 5.11 9.82
C PRO A 143 -8.79 3.60 9.58
N LEU A 144 -9.69 2.91 10.29
CA LEU A 144 -9.92 1.49 10.04
C LEU A 144 -10.19 1.27 8.54
N ASN A 145 -9.62 0.20 7.97
CA ASN A 145 -9.77 -0.22 6.56
C ASN A 145 -9.09 0.67 5.49
N LEU A 146 -8.39 1.75 5.88
CA LEU A 146 -7.67 2.64 4.94
C LEU A 146 -6.15 2.54 5.07
N ASP A 147 -5.62 1.54 5.76
CA ASP A 147 -4.21 1.33 6.08
C ASP A 147 -3.37 0.81 4.92
N VAL A 148 -3.94 -0.01 4.03
CA VAL A 148 -3.23 -0.61 2.88
C VAL A 148 -2.81 0.45 1.85
N LEU A 149 -3.62 1.49 1.65
CA LEU A 149 -3.35 2.52 0.63
C LEU A 149 -2.14 3.42 0.96
N PRO A 150 -2.04 4.03 2.17
CA PRO A 150 -0.86 4.75 2.63
C PRO A 150 0.43 3.94 2.48
N LEU A 151 0.43 2.69 2.96
CA LEU A 151 1.56 1.79 2.85
C LEU A 151 1.99 1.63 1.38
N TYR A 152 1.02 1.35 0.51
CA TYR A 152 1.29 1.18 -0.91
C TYR A 152 1.83 2.45 -1.57
N ILE A 153 1.33 3.63 -1.20
CA ILE A 153 1.82 4.94 -1.68
C ILE A 153 3.30 5.14 -1.28
N VAL A 154 3.63 4.88 -0.01
CA VAL A 154 5.00 5.01 0.52
C VAL A 154 5.94 4.06 -0.22
N LEU A 155 5.60 2.78 -0.31
CA LEU A 155 6.40 1.77 -1.00
C LEU A 155 6.60 2.12 -2.49
N MET A 156 5.55 2.55 -3.18
CA MET A 156 5.63 2.99 -4.58
C MET A 156 6.46 4.28 -4.73
N GLY A 157 6.48 5.15 -3.72
CA GLY A 157 7.31 6.36 -3.68
C GLY A 157 8.81 6.04 -3.59
N PHE A 158 9.19 5.02 -2.82
CA PHE A 158 10.57 4.53 -2.74
C PHE A 158 10.95 3.56 -3.87
N PHE A 159 9.98 3.11 -4.66
CA PHE A 159 10.21 2.13 -5.72
C PHE A 159 11.22 2.58 -6.79
N PRO A 160 11.24 3.85 -7.27
CA PRO A 160 12.21 4.25 -8.29
C PRO A 160 13.68 4.04 -7.90
N PRO A 161 14.20 4.55 -6.75
CA PRO A 161 15.59 4.31 -6.36
C PRO A 161 15.86 2.83 -6.04
N VAL A 162 14.90 2.11 -5.45
CA VAL A 162 15.04 0.67 -5.19
C VAL A 162 15.18 -0.11 -6.49
N LEU A 163 14.33 0.15 -7.48
CA LEU A 163 14.39 -0.50 -8.80
C LEU A 163 15.70 -0.16 -9.53
N TRP A 164 16.14 1.10 -9.45
CA TRP A 164 17.41 1.54 -10.03
C TRP A 164 18.61 0.80 -9.44
N MET A 165 18.58 0.54 -8.12
CA MET A 165 19.61 -0.23 -7.42
C MET A 165 19.50 -1.71 -7.78
N MET A 166 18.28 -2.27 -7.82
CA MET A 166 18.02 -3.67 -8.15
C MET A 166 18.54 -4.05 -9.55
N LEU A 167 18.42 -3.14 -10.53
CA LEU A 167 18.92 -3.34 -11.89
C LEU A 167 20.45 -3.33 -12.03
N ARG A 168 21.17 -2.81 -11.02
CA ARG A 168 22.64 -2.66 -11.05
C ARG A 168 23.37 -3.53 -10.04
N ARG A 169 22.78 -3.72 -8.86
CA ARG A 169 23.32 -4.45 -7.71
C ARG A 169 22.18 -5.19 -7.00
N PRO A 170 21.63 -6.26 -7.60
CA PRO A 170 20.53 -7.02 -7.02
C PRO A 170 20.88 -7.58 -5.63
N ASP A 171 22.08 -8.15 -5.47
CA ASP A 171 22.52 -8.74 -4.20
C ASP A 171 22.56 -7.70 -3.07
N MET A 172 23.07 -6.49 -3.35
CA MET A 172 23.11 -5.40 -2.37
C MET A 172 21.71 -4.89 -2.03
N THR A 173 20.81 -4.85 -3.01
CA THR A 173 19.41 -4.45 -2.79
C THR A 173 18.70 -5.48 -1.88
N MET A 174 18.97 -6.77 -2.09
CA MET A 174 18.40 -7.85 -1.28
C MET A 174 18.98 -7.86 0.14
N LEU A 175 20.29 -7.68 0.29
CA LEU A 175 20.94 -7.49 1.59
C LEU A 175 20.39 -6.27 2.35
N ALA A 176 20.17 -5.14 1.66
CA ALA A 176 19.58 -3.95 2.26
C ALA A 176 18.14 -4.19 2.72
N SER A 177 17.34 -4.94 1.97
CA SER A 177 15.98 -5.35 2.36
C SER A 177 15.99 -6.21 3.63
N LEU A 178 16.87 -7.22 3.70
CA LEU A 178 17.04 -8.06 4.88
C LEU A 178 17.52 -7.25 6.10
N ALA A 179 18.49 -6.37 5.90
CA ALA A 179 18.99 -5.50 6.96
C ALA A 179 17.89 -4.56 7.49
N LEU A 180 17.07 -3.99 6.61
CA LEU A 180 15.93 -3.17 6.98
C LEU A 180 14.90 -3.98 7.79
N TYR A 181 14.60 -5.21 7.38
CA TYR A 181 13.69 -6.10 8.11
C TYR A 181 14.17 -6.38 9.54
N PHE A 182 15.43 -6.79 9.71
CA PHE A 182 15.98 -7.08 11.03
C PHE A 182 16.13 -5.82 11.89
N ALA A 183 16.53 -4.69 11.30
CA ALA A 183 16.61 -3.41 12.00
C ALA A 183 15.23 -2.96 12.48
N ALA A 184 14.21 -3.03 11.63
CA ALA A 184 12.85 -2.68 12.02
C ALA A 184 12.34 -3.57 13.16
N ARG A 185 12.65 -4.87 13.12
CA ARG A 185 12.26 -5.80 14.18
C ARG A 185 13.01 -5.55 15.49
N GLN A 186 14.30 -5.24 15.43
CA GLN A 186 15.16 -5.01 16.60
C GLN A 186 14.86 -3.67 17.28
N PHE A 187 14.65 -2.61 16.50
CA PHE A 187 14.42 -1.26 17.01
C PHE A 187 12.93 -0.91 17.17
N GLY A 188 12.03 -1.82 16.81
CA GLY A 188 10.58 -1.59 16.90
C GLY A 188 10.10 -0.50 15.94
N TRP A 189 10.75 -0.32 14.79
CA TRP A 189 10.32 0.69 13.82
C TRP A 189 8.98 0.31 13.21
N ASN A 190 7.99 1.18 13.40
CA ASN A 190 6.68 1.08 12.80
C ASN A 190 6.51 2.22 11.79
N LEU A 191 7.17 2.07 10.64
CA LEU A 191 7.04 3.01 9.53
C LEU A 191 5.59 2.96 8.99
N PRO A 192 5.00 4.10 8.59
CA PRO A 192 3.62 4.15 8.10
C PRO A 192 3.39 3.33 6.83
#